data_AF-A0A345YGJ5-F1
#
_entry.id   AF-A0A345YGJ5-F1
#
_cell.length_a   1.000
_cell.length_b   1.000
_cell.length_c   1.000
_cell.angle_alpha   90.00
_cell.angle_beta   90.00
_cell.angle_gamma   90.00
#
_symmetry.space_group_name_H-M   'P 1'
#
loop_
_entity.id
_entity.type
_entity.pdbx_description
1 polymer ?
#
loop_
_entity_poly.entity_id
_entity_poly.type
_entity_poly.pdbx_seq_one_letter_code
_entity_poly.pdbx_strand_id
1 'polypeptide(L)'
;MDVKNLALILPLALLAACGEEPAAEPVPEQVVSPEPANTPPAPDEALFKTVFAETCEGAEPVSVAMCKRAMGSDVVSCEFGLGDDEYMRNKAQLEVNEDSTGWNLADAAAICAEHGATLADS
;
A
#
# COMPACT_ATOMS: atom_id res chain seq x y z
N MET A 1 -2.80 -59.48 52.83
CA MET A 1 -1.55 -59.09 53.49
C MET A 1 -1.63 -57.60 53.73
N ASP A 2 -2.13 -57.27 54.91
CA ASP A 2 -2.03 -55.95 55.54
C ASP A 2 -0.59 -55.46 55.57
N VAL A 3 -0.36 -54.21 55.19
CA VAL A 3 0.46 -53.29 55.99
C VAL A 3 -0.19 -51.91 55.94
N LYS A 4 -0.40 -51.38 57.14
CA LYS A 4 -1.13 -50.15 57.47
C LYS A 4 -0.23 -49.33 58.39
N ASN A 5 0.14 -48.11 57.99
CA ASN A 5 0.52 -46.93 58.81
C ASN A 5 1.25 -45.95 57.88
N LEU A 6 0.76 -44.75 57.57
CA LEU A 6 0.50 -43.59 58.44
C LEU A 6 1.78 -43.01 59.06
N ALA A 7 2.34 -42.00 58.38
CA ALA A 7 3.21 -40.98 58.98
C ALA A 7 3.19 -39.72 58.09
N LEU A 8 2.27 -38.82 58.42
CA LEU A 8 2.30 -37.38 58.17
C LEU A 8 3.63 -36.82 58.75
N ILE A 9 4.28 -35.82 58.12
CA ILE A 9 4.85 -34.58 58.73
C ILE A 9 5.58 -33.81 57.61
N LEU A 10 5.06 -32.62 57.27
CA LEU A 10 5.80 -31.53 56.63
C LEU A 10 6.45 -30.70 57.75
N PRO A 11 7.65 -30.13 57.56
CA PRO A 11 7.70 -28.67 57.65
C PRO A 11 8.63 -27.99 56.63
N LEU A 12 8.29 -26.73 56.42
CA LEU A 12 8.86 -25.75 55.51
C LEU A 12 10.34 -25.38 55.79
N ALA A 13 10.93 -24.85 54.71
CA ALA A 13 11.99 -23.84 54.66
C ALA A 13 13.43 -24.30 54.92
N LEU A 14 14.28 -24.20 53.90
CA LEU A 14 15.44 -23.29 53.89
C LEU A 14 16.08 -23.26 52.49
N LEU A 15 16.25 -22.05 51.98
CA LEU A 15 16.81 -21.68 50.69
C LEU A 15 18.31 -21.98 50.58
N ALA A 16 18.79 -21.94 49.33
CA ALA A 16 20.15 -21.63 48.86
C ALA A 16 21.00 -22.80 48.32
N ALA A 17 20.77 -23.13 47.05
CA ALA A 17 21.81 -23.49 46.08
C ALA A 17 21.19 -23.26 44.68
N CYS A 18 21.06 -22.01 44.22
CA CYS A 18 22.06 -21.34 43.39
C CYS A 18 22.61 -22.26 42.30
N GLY A 19 21.87 -22.31 41.20
CA GLY A 19 22.25 -22.91 39.93
C GLY A 19 21.41 -22.23 38.87
N GLU A 20 21.46 -20.90 38.83
CA GLU A 20 20.97 -20.13 37.70
C GLU A 20 21.86 -20.51 36.51
N GLU A 21 21.42 -21.48 35.71
CA GLU A 21 21.88 -21.55 34.32
C GLU A 21 21.54 -20.21 33.67
N PRO A 22 22.52 -19.48 33.11
CA PRO A 22 22.22 -18.25 32.40
C PRO A 22 21.28 -18.62 31.26
N ALA A 23 20.02 -18.21 31.35
CA ALA A 23 19.12 -18.24 30.22
C ALA A 23 19.81 -17.48 29.08
N ALA A 24 19.99 -18.15 27.94
CA ALA A 24 20.59 -17.54 26.77
C ALA A 24 19.92 -16.19 26.51
N GLU A 25 20.72 -15.12 26.52
CA GLU A 25 20.24 -13.78 26.21
C GLU A 25 19.59 -13.82 24.82
N PRO A 26 18.37 -13.26 24.65
CA PRO A 26 17.76 -13.19 23.34
C PRO A 26 18.70 -12.38 22.44
N VAL A 27 19.26 -13.03 21.42
CA VAL A 27 20.01 -12.35 20.36
C VAL A 27 19.06 -11.30 19.79
N PRO A 28 19.43 -10.01 19.79
CA PRO A 28 18.57 -8.98 19.24
C PRO A 28 18.25 -9.34 17.79
N GLU A 29 16.97 -9.60 17.51
CA GLU A 29 16.48 -9.77 16.15
C GLU A 29 16.86 -8.51 15.38
N GLN A 30 17.61 -8.71 14.29
CA GLN A 30 18.03 -7.63 13.43
C GLN A 30 16.77 -7.04 12.80
N VAL A 31 16.33 -5.89 13.30
CA VAL A 31 15.16 -5.16 12.77
C VAL A 31 15.54 -4.71 11.36
N VAL A 32 15.01 -5.39 10.34
CA VAL A 32 15.11 -4.94 8.96
C VAL A 32 14.29 -3.66 8.88
N SER A 33 14.96 -2.51 8.78
CA SER A 33 14.29 -1.25 8.49
C SER A 33 13.60 -1.38 7.13
N PRO A 34 12.30 -1.06 7.00
CA PRO A 34 11.66 -1.06 5.70
C PRO A 34 12.41 -0.10 4.78
N GLU A 35 12.68 -0.52 3.54
CA GLU A 35 13.21 0.37 2.51
C GLU A 35 12.23 1.54 2.33
N PRO A 36 12.74 2.78 2.13
CA PRO A 36 11.87 3.91 1.87
C PRO A 36 11.09 3.63 0.59
N ALA A 37 9.75 3.63 0.69
CA ALA A 37 8.88 3.51 -0.47
C ALA A 37 9.12 4.71 -1.40
N ASN A 38 9.83 4.50 -2.50
CA ASN A 38 9.96 5.49 -3.56
C ASN A 38 8.59 5.66 -4.21
N THR A 39 7.92 6.71 -3.77
CA THR A 39 6.56 6.99 -4.21
C THR A 39 6.59 8.29 -5.00
N PRO A 40 6.07 8.31 -6.24
CA PRO A 40 6.06 9.53 -7.02
C PRO A 40 5.23 10.63 -6.32
N PRO A 41 5.52 11.91 -6.59
CA PRO A 41 4.74 13.02 -6.08
C PRO A 41 3.28 12.87 -6.49
N ALA A 42 2.36 13.44 -5.69
CA ALA A 42 0.95 13.43 -6.03
C ALA A 42 0.74 14.06 -7.42
N PRO A 43 -0.04 13.44 -8.31
CA PRO A 43 -0.24 13.94 -9.65
C PRO A 43 -1.10 15.20 -9.59
N ASP A 44 -0.72 16.20 -10.37
CA ASP A 44 -1.50 17.42 -10.57
C ASP A 44 -2.33 17.32 -11.86
N GLU A 45 -3.13 18.35 -12.12
CA GLU A 45 -3.98 18.40 -13.32
C GLU A 45 -3.16 18.26 -14.61
N ALA A 46 -2.01 18.94 -14.68
CA ALA A 46 -1.16 18.93 -15.88
C ALA A 46 -0.61 17.53 -16.17
N LEU A 47 -0.17 16.81 -15.13
CA LEU A 47 0.28 15.43 -15.28
C LEU A 47 -0.86 14.53 -15.77
N PHE A 48 -2.05 14.61 -15.16
CA PHE A 48 -3.18 13.78 -15.59
C PHE A 48 -3.58 14.05 -17.04
N LYS A 49 -3.65 15.33 -17.47
CA LYS A 49 -3.92 15.72 -18.85
C LYS A 49 -2.94 15.07 -19.84
N THR A 50 -1.67 15.05 -19.47
CA THR A 50 -0.59 14.49 -20.29
C THR A 50 -0.73 12.98 -20.39
N VAL A 51 -0.81 12.28 -19.24
CA VAL A 51 -0.97 10.82 -19.19
C VAL A 51 -2.21 10.39 -19.98
N PHE A 52 -3.35 11.05 -19.80
CA PHE A 52 -4.58 10.71 -20.50
C PHE A 52 -4.45 10.91 -22.03
N ALA A 53 -3.87 12.02 -22.48
CA ALA A 53 -3.70 12.29 -23.90
C ALA A 53 -2.69 11.34 -24.58
N GLU A 54 -1.62 10.97 -23.87
CA GLU A 54 -0.63 10.00 -24.36
C GLU A 54 -1.20 8.58 -24.38
N THR A 55 -2.07 8.24 -23.44
CA THR A 55 -2.64 6.89 -23.31
C THR A 55 -3.85 6.67 -24.22
N CYS A 56 -4.73 7.67 -24.35
CA CYS A 56 -6.00 7.56 -25.07
C CYS A 56 -5.96 8.35 -26.40
N GLU A 57 -5.47 7.70 -27.45
CA GLU A 57 -5.39 8.31 -28.78
C GLU A 57 -6.80 8.56 -29.36
N GLY A 58 -7.02 9.80 -29.80
CA GLY A 58 -8.30 10.23 -30.38
C GLY A 58 -9.35 10.64 -29.34
N ALA A 59 -9.04 10.62 -28.04
CA ALA A 59 -9.92 11.15 -27.02
C ALA A 59 -10.05 12.69 -27.13
N GLU A 60 -11.19 13.21 -26.68
CA GLU A 60 -11.30 14.65 -26.43
C GLU A 60 -10.25 15.09 -25.38
N PRO A 61 -9.69 16.31 -25.49
CA PRO A 61 -8.71 16.78 -24.52
C PRO A 61 -9.36 16.96 -23.15
N VAL A 62 -8.62 16.63 -22.10
CA VAL A 62 -9.03 16.89 -20.73
C VAL A 62 -9.01 18.39 -20.46
N SER A 63 -10.15 18.96 -20.09
CA SER A 63 -10.33 20.40 -19.84
C SER A 63 -9.92 20.79 -18.42
N VAL A 64 -10.35 20.01 -17.44
CA VAL A 64 -10.11 20.19 -16.00
C VAL A 64 -9.98 18.83 -15.33
N ALA A 65 -9.09 18.70 -14.34
CA ALA A 65 -8.96 17.48 -13.56
C ALA A 65 -8.58 17.74 -12.09
N MET A 66 -9.16 16.96 -11.19
CA MET A 66 -8.83 16.96 -9.77
C MET A 66 -8.47 15.56 -9.30
N CYS A 67 -7.19 15.37 -8.98
CA CYS A 67 -6.66 14.12 -8.47
C CYS A 67 -6.53 14.15 -6.94
N LYS A 68 -6.99 13.09 -6.28
CA LYS A 68 -6.95 12.92 -4.83
C LYS A 68 -6.29 11.60 -4.49
N ARG A 69 -5.29 11.67 -3.62
CA ARG A 69 -4.56 10.51 -3.12
C ARG A 69 -4.73 10.40 -1.61
N ALA A 70 -5.18 9.25 -1.14
CA ALA A 70 -5.19 8.97 0.29
C ALA A 70 -3.75 8.75 0.79
N MET A 71 -3.45 9.21 2.01
CA MET A 71 -2.17 8.98 2.68
C MET A 71 -1.85 7.48 2.69
N GLY A 72 -0.71 7.09 2.11
CA GLY A 72 -0.26 5.69 2.04
C GLY A 72 -0.98 4.81 1.03
N SER A 73 -1.75 5.38 0.09
CA SER A 73 -2.36 4.61 -1.02
C SER A 73 -1.50 4.67 -2.27
N ASP A 74 -1.32 3.54 -2.95
CA ASP A 74 -0.59 3.47 -4.23
C ASP A 74 -1.44 3.87 -5.44
N VAL A 75 -2.69 4.29 -5.19
CA VAL A 75 -3.65 4.67 -6.22
C VAL A 75 -4.11 6.11 -6.01
N VAL A 76 -4.36 6.80 -7.11
CA VAL A 76 -4.92 8.15 -7.12
C VAL A 76 -6.23 8.15 -7.87
N SER A 77 -7.27 8.70 -7.26
CA SER A 77 -8.56 8.90 -7.92
C SER A 77 -8.63 10.29 -8.53
N CYS A 78 -8.87 10.38 -9.84
CA CYS A 78 -8.99 11.62 -10.59
C CYS A 78 -10.42 11.77 -11.11
N GLU A 79 -11.01 12.94 -10.87
CA GLU A 79 -12.28 13.38 -11.46
C GLU A 79 -11.94 14.37 -12.57
N PHE A 80 -12.45 14.19 -13.79
CA PHE A 80 -12.02 14.99 -14.94
C PHE A 80 -13.13 15.28 -15.95
N GLY A 81 -12.99 16.42 -16.62
CA GLY A 81 -13.85 16.87 -17.70
C GLY A 81 -13.16 16.72 -19.06
N LEU A 82 -13.94 16.51 -20.10
CA LEU A 82 -13.48 16.38 -21.49
C LEU A 82 -14.08 17.49 -22.35
N GLY A 83 -13.31 18.02 -23.29
CA GLY A 83 -13.77 19.06 -24.21
C GLY A 83 -14.24 20.32 -23.48
N ASP A 84 -15.54 20.60 -23.53
CA ASP A 84 -16.18 21.73 -22.83
C ASP A 84 -16.79 21.35 -21.46
N ASP A 85 -16.61 20.11 -20.98
CA ASP A 85 -17.13 19.70 -19.66
C ASP A 85 -16.28 20.30 -18.53
N GLU A 86 -16.87 21.23 -17.78
CA GLU A 86 -16.23 21.85 -16.60
C GLU A 86 -16.62 21.14 -15.29
N TYR A 87 -17.54 20.17 -15.36
CA TYR A 87 -18.15 19.55 -14.18
C TYR A 87 -17.47 18.25 -13.73
N MET A 88 -16.38 17.85 -14.39
CA MET A 88 -15.58 16.68 -14.03
C MET A 88 -16.40 15.40 -13.88
N ARG A 89 -17.26 15.11 -14.86
CA ARG A 89 -18.21 13.98 -14.76
C ARG A 89 -17.55 12.62 -14.89
N ASN A 90 -16.33 12.57 -15.41
CA ASN A 90 -15.60 11.34 -15.66
C ASN A 90 -14.65 11.03 -14.50
N LYS A 91 -14.32 9.75 -14.35
CA LYS A 91 -13.45 9.28 -13.27
C LYS A 91 -12.42 8.33 -13.82
N ALA A 92 -11.19 8.48 -13.37
CA ALA A 92 -10.09 7.60 -13.68
C ALA A 92 -9.27 7.33 -12.43
N GLN A 93 -8.57 6.20 -12.42
CA GLN A 93 -7.58 5.91 -11.41
C GLN A 93 -6.20 5.90 -12.03
N LEU A 94 -5.24 6.52 -11.35
CA LEU A 94 -3.84 6.39 -11.66
C LEU A 94 -3.19 5.40 -10.69
N GLU A 95 -2.35 4.53 -11.22
CA GLU A 95 -1.46 3.65 -10.46
C GLU A 95 -0.01 4.04 -10.71
N VAL A 96 0.85 3.75 -9.75
CA VAL A 96 2.29 3.99 -9.88
C VAL A 96 2.84 3.12 -11.02
N ASN A 97 3.64 3.70 -11.91
CA ASN A 97 4.28 2.94 -12.99
C ASN A 97 5.32 1.95 -12.47
N GLU A 98 5.75 1.01 -13.32
CA GLU A 98 6.69 -0.05 -12.93
C GLU A 98 8.01 0.49 -12.36
N ASP A 99 8.47 1.64 -12.88
CA ASP A 99 9.71 2.30 -12.45
C ASP A 99 9.56 3.10 -11.15
N SER A 100 8.35 3.21 -10.58
CA SER A 100 8.04 4.03 -9.41
C SER A 100 8.40 5.53 -9.54
N THR A 101 8.46 6.03 -10.77
CA THR A 101 8.81 7.41 -11.12
C THR A 101 7.62 8.25 -11.58
N GLY A 102 6.51 7.62 -11.92
CA GLY A 102 5.36 8.26 -12.54
C GLY A 102 4.06 7.48 -12.36
N TRP A 103 3.07 7.82 -13.18
CA TRP A 103 1.69 7.36 -13.04
C TRP A 103 1.16 6.87 -14.38
N ASN A 104 0.43 5.74 -14.36
CA ASN A 104 -0.29 5.18 -15.49
C ASN A 104 -1.79 5.10 -15.19
N LEU A 105 -2.64 5.11 -16.23
CA LEU A 105 -4.07 4.83 -16.06
C LEU A 105 -4.27 3.36 -15.69
N ALA A 106 -4.91 3.11 -14.53
CA ALA A 106 -5.04 1.77 -13.96
C ALA A 106 -5.90 0.79 -14.80
N ASP A 107 -6.81 1.32 -15.60
CA ASP A 107 -7.61 0.54 -16.56
C ASP A 107 -7.65 1.30 -17.89
N ALA A 108 -6.46 1.56 -18.43
CA ALA A 108 -6.28 2.39 -19.61
C ALA A 108 -7.19 1.97 -20.79
N ALA A 109 -7.31 0.66 -21.05
CA ALA A 109 -8.15 0.17 -22.14
C ALA A 109 -9.64 0.47 -21.94
N ALA A 110 -10.20 0.24 -20.74
CA ALA A 110 -11.60 0.56 -20.48
C ALA A 110 -11.84 2.08 -20.49
N ILE A 111 -10.96 2.84 -19.83
CA ILE A 111 -11.06 4.30 -19.75
C ILE A 111 -11.04 4.93 -21.15
N CYS A 112 -10.12 4.53 -22.02
CA CYS A 112 -10.09 5.05 -23.38
C CYS A 112 -11.34 4.64 -24.17
N ALA A 113 -11.80 3.38 -24.04
CA ALA A 113 -12.98 2.89 -24.73
C ALA A 113 -14.28 3.61 -24.28
N GLU A 114 -14.42 3.92 -22.99
CA GLU A 114 -15.54 4.71 -22.45
C GLU A 114 -15.63 6.11 -23.06
N HIS A 115 -14.50 6.63 -23.54
CA HIS A 115 -14.39 7.96 -24.14
C HIS A 115 -14.17 7.92 -25.66
N GLY A 116 -14.47 6.78 -26.31
CA GLY A 116 -14.42 6.64 -27.76
C GLY A 116 -13.01 6.70 -28.36
N ALA A 117 -11.99 6.49 -27.52
CA ALA A 117 -10.58 6.53 -27.88
C ALA A 117 -9.99 5.12 -27.94
N THR A 118 -8.86 5.00 -28.63
CA THR A 118 -8.07 3.77 -28.66
C THR A 118 -6.89 3.89 -27.71
N LEU A 119 -6.56 2.79 -27.03
CA LEU A 119 -5.33 2.73 -26.26
C LEU A 119 -4.13 2.90 -27.22
N ALA A 120 -3.24 3.84 -26.90
CA ALA A 120 -2.01 4.02 -27.67
C ALA A 120 -1.12 2.77 -27.56
N ASP A 121 -0.64 2.28 -28.70
CA ASP A 121 0.34 1.18 -28.76
C ASP A 121 1.69 1.76 -28.32
N SER A 122 2.19 1.33 -27.15
CA SER A 122 3.44 1.81 -26.54
C SER A 122 4.68 1.31 -27.27
#